data_AF-A0A1Q8VVD5-F1
#
_entry.id   AF-A0A1Q8VVD5-F1
#
_cell.length_a   1.000
_cell.length_b   1.000
_cell.length_c   1.000
_cell.angle_alpha   90.00
_cell.angle_beta   90.00
_cell.angle_gamma   90.00
#
_symmetry.space_group_name_H-M   'P 1'
#
loop_
_entity.id
_entity.type
_entity.pdbx_description
1 polymer ?
#
loop_
_entity_poly.entity_id
_entity_poly.type
_entity_poly.pdbx_seq_one_letter_code
_entity_poly.pdbx_strand_id
1 'polypeptide(L)' 'MQKHPKERRKRLKFYKAALDLLRHSQIAPDTIFRADDLNIMLHRFYGVTKDGAYFCVQVKEDKRTGRKDFMSVFDRKPR' A
#
# COMPACT_ATOMS: atom_id res chain seq x y z
N MET A 1 10.32 -10.46 7.62
CA MET A 1 9.32 -11.42 8.17
C MET A 1 7.98 -11.23 7.49
N GLN A 2 7.40 -12.30 6.96
CA GLN A 2 6.01 -12.28 6.48
C GLN A 2 5.04 -12.20 7.68
N LYS A 3 3.92 -11.50 7.50
CA LYS A 3 2.88 -11.41 8.53
C LYS A 3 2.19 -12.77 8.72
N HIS A 4 1.66 -13.00 9.92
CA HIS A 4 0.98 -14.25 10.27
C HIS A 4 -0.15 -14.56 9.26
N PRO A 5 -0.36 -15.83 8.84
CA PRO A 5 -1.35 -16.18 7.81
C PRO A 5 -2.77 -15.63 8.07
N LYS A 6 -3.19 -15.60 9.34
CA LYS A 6 -4.47 -15.02 9.77
C LYS A 6 -4.58 -13.52 9.42
N GLU A 7 -3.52 -12.76 9.60
CA GLU A 7 -3.49 -11.34 9.23
C GLU A 7 -3.44 -11.15 7.71
N ARG A 8 -2.69 -12.00 7.01
CA ARG A 8 -2.66 -11.98 5.53
C ARG A 8 -4.07 -12.20 4.96
N ARG A 9 -4.81 -13.17 5.48
CA ARG A 9 -6.19 -13.43 5.05
C ARG A 9 -7.12 -12.26 5.34
N LYS A 10 -7.01 -11.64 6.52
CA LYS A 10 -7.78 -10.42 6.83
C LYS A 10 -7.48 -9.29 5.85
N ARG A 11 -6.22 -9.09 5.47
CA ARG A 11 -5.79 -8.06 4.53
C ARG A 11 -6.31 -8.28 3.11
N LEU A 12 -6.49 -9.54 2.68
CA LEU A 12 -7.06 -9.86 1.38
C LEU A 12 -8.48 -9.31 1.17
N LYS A 13 -9.23 -8.99 2.24
CA LYS A 13 -10.56 -8.36 2.12
C LYS A 13 -10.54 -7.08 1.29
N PHE A 14 -9.43 -6.33 1.36
CA PHE A 14 -9.25 -5.07 0.64
C PHE A 14 -8.56 -5.22 -0.71
N TYR A 15 -8.25 -6.44 -1.16
CA TYR A 15 -7.45 -6.62 -2.35
C TYR A 15 -8.10 -6.01 -3.60
N LYS A 16 -9.41 -6.21 -3.77
CA LYS A 16 -10.17 -5.57 -4.87
C LYS A 16 -10.16 -4.05 -4.77
N ALA A 17 -10.41 -3.51 -3.57
CA ALA A 17 -10.38 -2.06 -3.33
C ALA A 17 -8.98 -1.46 -3.54
N ALA A 18 -7.93 -2.22 -3.26
CA ALA A 18 -6.55 -1.80 -3.50
C ALA A 18 -6.24 -1.67 -5.00
N LEU A 19 -6.68 -2.63 -5.82
CA LEU A 19 -6.51 -2.57 -7.26
C LEU A 19 -7.28 -1.41 -7.89
N ASP A 20 -8.51 -1.19 -7.41
CA ASP A 20 -9.35 -0.06 -7.82
C ASP A 20 -8.67 1.28 -7.52
N LEU A 21 -8.21 1.45 -6.26
CA LEU A 21 -7.47 2.64 -5.84
C LEU A 21 -6.22 2.87 -6.69
N LEU A 22 -5.40 1.85 -6.93
CA LEU A 22 -4.16 2.00 -7.71
C LEU A 22 -4.41 2.34 -9.18
N ARG A 23 -5.55 1.92 -9.76
CA ARG A 23 -5.90 2.21 -11.16
C ARG A 23 -6.46 3.62 -11.34
N HIS A 24 -7.20 4.11 -10.34
CA HIS A 24 -7.97 5.35 -10.48
C HIS A 24 -7.44 6.51 -9.63
N SER A 25 -6.47 6.27 -8.73
CA SER A 25 -5.89 7.35 -7.92
C SER A 25 -5.15 8.36 -8.78
N GLN A 26 -5.64 9.59 -8.77
CA GLN A 26 -4.95 10.78 -9.29
C GLN A 26 -4.18 11.53 -8.18
N ILE A 27 -4.35 11.08 -6.93
CA ILE A 27 -3.72 11.69 -5.77
C ILE A 27 -2.32 11.10 -5.61
N ALA A 28 -1.33 11.98 -5.39
CA ALA A 28 0.03 11.58 -5.11
C ALA A 28 0.10 10.76 -3.80
N PRO A 29 0.78 9.60 -3.79
CA PRO A 29 0.93 8.81 -2.58
C PRO A 29 1.88 9.47 -1.58
N ASP A 30 1.68 9.17 -0.29
CA ASP A 30 2.67 9.46 0.73
C ASP A 30 3.90 8.58 0.47
N THR A 31 5.03 9.20 0.18
CA THR A 31 6.27 8.49 -0.13
C THR A 31 7.20 8.53 1.05
N ILE A 32 7.60 7.35 1.52
CA ILE A 32 8.51 7.19 2.65
C ILE A 32 9.80 6.56 2.15
N PHE A 33 10.91 7.21 2.45
CA PHE A 33 12.25 6.68 2.21
C PHE A 33 12.65 5.79 3.38
N ARG A 34 13.20 4.62 3.07
CA ARG A 34 13.87 3.82 4.11
C ARG A 34 15.19 4.49 4.47
N ALA A 35 15.44 4.66 5.76
CA ALA A 35 16.69 5.24 6.27
C ALA A 35 17.90 4.33 5.96
N ASP A 36 17.63 3.03 5.89
CA ASP A 36 18.54 1.92 5.65
C ASP A 36 18.85 1.69 4.16
N ASP A 37 17.96 2.11 3.25
CA ASP A 37 18.18 1.97 1.81
C ASP A 37 17.43 3.07 1.03
N LEU A 38 18.17 4.12 0.66
CA LEU A 38 17.65 5.27 -0.09
C LEU A 38 17.20 4.92 -1.51
N ASN A 39 17.57 3.75 -2.02
CA ASN A 39 17.10 3.27 -3.33
C ASN A 39 15.70 2.66 -3.26
N ILE A 40 15.20 2.40 -2.04
CA ILE A 40 13.87 1.83 -1.84
C ILE A 40 12.91 2.91 -1.34
N MET A 41 11.90 3.20 -2.16
CA MET A 41 10.78 4.06 -1.79
C MET A 41 9.56 3.21 -1.44
N LEU A 42 8.80 3.66 -0.45
CA LEU A 42 7.51 3.07 -0.09
C LEU A 42 6.41 4.10 -0.33
N HIS A 43 5.63 3.89 -1.37
CA HIS A 43 4.44 4.69 -1.68
C HIS A 43 3.24 4.14 -0.91
N ARG A 44 2.55 5.01 -0.20
CA ARG A 44 1.33 4.71 0.54
C ARG A 44 0.16 5.46 -0.06
N PHE A 45 -0.78 4.71 -0.60
CA PHE A 45 -2.06 5.22 -1.06
C PHE A 45 -3.09 4.97 0.03
N TYR A 46 -3.94 5.96 0.31
CA TYR A 46 -5.03 5.83 1.27
C TYR A 46 -6.35 5.88 0.54
N GLY A 47 -7.27 5.02 0.97
CA GLY A 47 -8.61 4.95 0.41
C GLY A 47 -9.64 4.67 1.49
N VAL A 48 -10.89 4.93 1.14
CA VAL A 48 -12.05 4.60 1.96
C VAL A 48 -12.94 3.71 1.12
N THR A 49 -13.33 2.56 1.66
CA THR A 49 -14.29 1.69 1.01
C THR A 49 -15.70 2.26 1.11
N LYS A 50 -16.65 1.74 0.32
CA LYS A 50 -18.04 2.21 0.33
C LYS A 50 -18.73 2.08 1.69
N ASP A 51 -18.33 1.09 2.49
CA ASP A 51 -18.75 0.86 3.87
C ASP A 51 -18.02 1.75 4.90
N GLY A 52 -17.20 2.70 4.45
CA GLY A 52 -16.52 3.67 5.31
C GLY A 52 -15.23 3.15 5.97
N ALA A 53 -14.73 1.98 5.58
CA ALA A 53 -13.50 1.44 6.14
C ALA A 53 -12.27 2.07 5.47
N TYR A 54 -11.39 2.64 6.30
CA TYR A 54 -10.13 3.23 5.85
C TYR A 54 -9.06 2.16 5.66
N PHE A 55 -8.43 2.16 4.49
CA PHE A 55 -7.35 1.24 4.17
C PHE A 55 -6.17 1.97 3.54
N CYS A 56 -5.00 1.37 3.67
CA CYS A 56 -3.77 1.83 3.06
C CYS A 56 -3.17 0.74 2.18
N VAL A 57 -2.78 1.11 0.96
CA VAL A 57 -2.06 0.27 0.02
C VAL A 57 -0.61 0.72 -0.02
N GLN A 58 0.30 -0.21 0.23
CA GLN A 58 1.74 0.05 0.18
C GLN A 58 2.33 -0.60 -1.07
N VAL A 59 3.01 0.22 -1.87
CA VAL A 59 3.78 -0.17 -3.05
C VAL A 59 5.24 0.16 -2.80
N LYS A 60 6.13 -0.79 -3.05
CA LYS A 60 7.57 -0.57 -3.02
C LYS A 60 8.03 -0.17 -4.40
N GLU A 61 8.86 0.86 -4.49
CA GLU A 61 9.56 1.23 -5.72
C GLU A 61 11.07 1.11 -5.50
N ASP A 62 11.73 0.43 -6.44
CA ASP A 62 13.19 0.45 -6.57
C ASP A 62 13.57 1.60 -7.50
N LYS A 63 14.23 2.63 -6.96
CA LYS A 63 14.59 3.86 -7.67
C LYS A 63 15.56 3.61 -8.84
N ARG A 64 16.42 2.59 -8.73
CA ARG A 64 17.44 2.30 -9.73
C ARG A 64 16.83 1.70 -10.99
N THR A 65 15.81 0.86 -10.81
CA THR A 65 15.16 0.13 -11.91
C THR A 65 13.79 0.69 -12.29
N GLY A 66 13.20 1.55 -11.45
CA GLY A 66 11.81 2.01 -11.57
C GLY A 66 10.77 0.94 -11.27
N ARG A 67 11.21 -0.27 -10.88
CA ARG A 67 10.33 -1.41 -10.63
C ARG A 67 9.44 -1.14 -9.41
N LYS A 68 8.13 -1.28 -9.62
CA LYS A 68 7.12 -1.15 -8.57
C LYS A 68 6.55 -2.52 -8.21
N ASP A 69 6.62 -2.87 -6.92
CA ASP A 69 6.09 -4.13 -6.39
C ASP A 69 4.96 -3.83 -5.39
N PHE A 70 3.80 -4.48 -5.59
CA PHE A 70 2.71 -4.43 -4.62
C PHE A 70 3.12 -5.17 -3.34
N MET A 71 3.17 -4.46 -2.22
CA MET A 71 3.65 -5.03 -0.96
C MET A 71 2.51 -5.57 -0.10
N SER A 72 1.56 -4.70 0.25
CA SER A 72 0.45 -5.07 1.14
C SER A 72 -0.64 -4.01 1.10
N VAL A 73 -1.87 -4.46 1.34
CA VAL A 73 -2.99 -3.61 1.76
C VAL A 73 -3.34 -3.92 3.22
N PHE A 74 -3.75 -2.94 4.01
CA PHE A 74 -4.14 -3.14 5.41
C PHE A 74 -5.05 -2.02 5.94
N ASP A 75 -5.84 -2.32 6.98
CA ASP A 75 -6.65 -1.33 7.71
C ASP A 75 -5.74 -0.24 8.28
N ARG A 76 -5.99 1.01 7.88
CA ARG A 76 -5.26 2.18 8.41
C ARG A 76 -6.03 3.45 8.13
N LYS A 77 -6.36 4.19 9.18
CA LYS A 77 -6.83 5.58 9.07
C LYS A 77 -5.66 6.50 8.67
N PRO A 78 -5.90 7.50 7.81
CA PRO A 78 -4.96 8.61 7.61
C PRO A 78 -4.62 9.22 8.98
N ARG A 79 -3.34 9.58 9.18
CA ARG A 79 -2.92 10.30 10.39
C ARG A 79 -3.05 11.79 10.18
#